data_AF-A0A7C0WG69-F1
#
_entry.id   AF-A0A7C0WG69-F1
#
_cell.length_a   1.000
_cell.length_b   1.000
_cell.length_c   1.000
_cell.angle_alpha   90.00
_cell.angle_beta   90.00
_cell.angle_gamma   90.00
#
_symmetry.space_group_name_H-M   'P 1'
#
loop_
_entity.id
_entity.type
_entity.pdbx_description
1 polymer ?
#
loop_
_entity_poly.entity_id
_entity_poly.type
_entity_poly.pdbx_seq_one_letter_code
_entity_poly.pdbx_strand_id
1 'polypeptide(L)' 'MMKTFKNSFAARGDLNVGGKKYKIFRLAKLEEMGLAKISVLPFSIRVLLENMLRNEDGKL' A
#
# COMPACT_ATOMS: atom_id res chain seq x y z
N MET A 1 21.08 0.91 -10.17
CA MET A 1 20.63 0.00 -9.09
C MET A 1 19.14 -0.24 -9.24
N MET A 2 18.70 -1.50 -9.30
CA MET A 2 17.26 -1.84 -9.24
C MET A 2 16.73 -1.51 -7.84
N LYS A 3 15.76 -0.60 -7.75
CA LYS A 3 15.10 -0.27 -6.48
C LYS A 3 14.20 -1.46 -6.09
N THR A 4 14.69 -2.31 -5.20
CA THR A 4 13.88 -3.37 -4.59
C THR A 4 12.88 -2.69 -3.65
N PHE A 5 11.62 -2.61 -4.08
CA PHE A 5 10.55 -2.12 -3.21
C PHE A 5 10.23 -3.20 -2.19
N LYS A 6 10.42 -2.88 -0.91
CA LYS A 6 9.99 -3.74 0.19
C LYS A 6 8.46 -3.87 0.14
N ASN A 7 7.98 -5.08 0.41
CA ASN A 7 6.55 -5.42 0.33
C ASN A 7 6.22 -6.34 1.51
N SER A 8 6.63 -5.95 2.72
CA SER A 8 6.51 -6.79 3.91
C SER A 8 5.07 -7.14 4.26
N PHE A 9 4.11 -6.35 3.78
CA PHE A 9 2.67 -6.55 4.00
C PHE A 9 1.94 -7.20 2.82
N ALA A 10 2.67 -7.68 1.79
CA ALA A 10 2.08 -8.24 0.57
C ALA A 10 0.98 -7.35 -0.08
N ALA A 11 1.05 -6.03 0.13
CA ALA A 11 0.02 -5.07 -0.28
C ALA A 11 0.21 -4.57 -1.72
N ARG A 12 1.39 -4.75 -2.32
CA ARG A 12 1.67 -4.33 -3.71
C ARG A 12 0.77 -5.09 -4.70
N GLY A 13 0.12 -4.36 -5.61
CA GLY A 13 -0.68 -4.93 -6.67
C GLY A 13 -0.80 -4.03 -7.90
N ASP A 14 -1.30 -4.59 -9.00
CA ASP A 14 -1.53 -3.85 -10.24
C ASP A 14 -2.99 -3.35 -10.34
N LEU A 15 -3.18 -2.10 -10.76
CA LEU A 15 -4.47 -1.49 -11.05
C LEU A 15 -4.55 -1.17 -12.54
N ASN A 16 -5.55 -1.73 -13.23
CA ASN A 16 -5.80 -1.44 -14.64
C ASN A 16 -6.82 -0.30 -14.75
N VAL A 17 -6.43 0.81 -15.39
CA VAL A 17 -7.32 1.95 -15.66
C VAL A 17 -7.20 2.32 -17.13
N GLY A 18 -8.28 2.15 -17.89
CA GLY A 18 -8.32 2.50 -19.32
C GLY A 18 -7.19 1.86 -20.14
N GLY A 19 -6.88 0.58 -19.88
CA GLY A 19 -5.80 -0.15 -20.56
C GLY A 19 -4.38 0.13 -20.05
N LYS A 20 -4.20 1.07 -19.10
CA LYS A 20 -2.90 1.33 -18.46
C LYS A 20 -2.79 0.60 -17.12
N LYS A 21 -1.63 -0.03 -16.90
CA LYS A 21 -1.28 -0.71 -15.63
C LYS A 21 -0.54 0.26 -14.71
N TYR A 22 -1.08 0.44 -13.51
CA TYR A 22 -0.48 1.18 -12.41
C TYR A 22 -0.10 0.23 -11.28
N LYS A 23 0.95 0.57 -10.55
CA LYS A 23 1.29 -0.14 -9.31
C LYS A 23 0.76 0.63 -8.12
N ILE A 24 0.04 -0.06 -7.24
CA ILE A 24 -0.54 0.51 -6.03
C ILE A 24 -0.23 -0.37 -4.82
N PHE A 25 -0.28 0.21 -3.63
CA PHE A 25 -0.26 -0.53 -2.36
C PHE A 25 -1.69 -0.59 -1.80
N ARG A 26 -2.32 -1.76 -1.87
CA ARG A 26 -3.72 -1.95 -1.49
C ARG A 26 -3.86 -2.03 0.02
N LEU A 27 -4.39 -0.96 0.63
CA LEU A 27 -4.63 -0.93 2.08
C LEU A 27 -5.56 -2.06 2.56
N ALA A 28 -6.49 -2.53 1.72
CA ALA A 28 -7.37 -3.65 2.04
C ALA A 28 -6.61 -4.91 2.48
N LYS A 29 -5.37 -5.14 1.98
CA LYS A 29 -4.55 -6.27 2.46
C LYS A 29 -4.21 -6.20 3.94
N LEU A 30 -4.06 -5.01 4.51
CA LEU A 30 -3.82 -4.87 5.94
C LEU A 30 -5.04 -5.32 6.76
N GLU A 31 -6.25 -5.07 6.26
CA GLU A 31 -7.49 -5.49 6.92
C GLU A 31 -7.75 -6.99 6.73
N GLU A 32 -7.49 -7.54 5.55
CA GLU A 32 -7.55 -8.98 5.29
C GLU A 32 -6.55 -9.78 6.13
N MET A 33 -5.38 -9.20 6.44
CA MET A 33 -4.39 -9.78 7.36
C MET A 33 -4.76 -9.61 8.84
N GLY A 34 -5.86 -8.92 9.16
CA GLY A 34 -6.30 -8.67 10.53
C GLY A 34 -5.45 -7.65 11.29
N LEU A 35 -4.64 -6.84 10.60
CA LEU A 35 -3.73 -5.88 11.25
C LEU A 35 -4.46 -4.63 11.75
N ALA A 36 -5.45 -4.15 10.99
CA ALA A 36 -6.23 -2.98 11.34
C ALA A 36 -7.55 -2.94 10.56
N LYS A 37 -8.58 -2.31 11.13
CA LYS A 37 -9.81 -1.95 10.41
C LYS A 37 -9.55 -0.70 9.57
N ILE A 38 -9.11 -0.88 8.32
CA ILE A 38 -8.78 0.22 7.42
C ILE A 38 -10.03 0.98 6.98
N SER A 39 -11.13 0.26 6.81
CA SER A 39 -12.45 0.77 6.43
C SER A 39 -12.97 1.93 7.29
N VAL A 40 -12.62 1.98 8.57
CA VAL A 40 -13.08 3.03 9.52
C VAL A 40 -12.16 4.25 9.59
N LEU A 41 -11.00 4.22 8.93
CA LEU A 41 -10.01 5.29 9.05
C LEU A 41 -10.43 6.54 8.25
N PRO A 42 -10.16 7.76 8.76
CA PRO A 42 -10.30 8.98 7.99
C PRO A 42 -9.48 8.93 6.69
N PHE A 43 -9.93 9.64 5.66
CA PHE A 43 -9.27 9.62 4.34
C PHE A 43 -7.79 10.04 4.41
N SER A 44 -7.47 11.06 5.20
CA SER A 44 -6.08 11.54 5.38
C SER A 44 -5.15 10.45 5.91
N ILE A 45 -5.63 9.65 6.87
CA ILE A 45 -4.86 8.54 7.46
C ILE A 45 -4.65 7.43 6.43
N ARG A 46 -5.67 7.11 5.61
CA ARG A 46 -5.52 6.15 4.51
C ARG A 46 -4.46 6.59 3.50
N VAL A 47 -4.42 7.88 3.14
CA VAL A 47 -3.39 8.42 2.24
C VAL A 47 -1.99 8.31 2.86
N LEU A 48 -1.84 8.66 4.14
CA LEU A 48 -0.55 8.54 4.84
C LEU A 48 -0.09 7.08 4.90
N LEU A 49 -0.98 6.16 5.24
CA LEU A 49 -0.68 4.72 5.29
C LEU A 49 -0.22 4.18 3.93
N GLU A 50 -0.89 4.54 2.83
CA GLU A 50 -0.47 4.11 1.50
C GLU A 50 0.94 4.62 1.19
N ASN A 51 1.20 5.88 1.53
CA ASN A 51 2.52 6.48 1.35
C ASN A 51 3.61 5.70 2.12
N MET A 52 3.34 5.34 3.38
CA MET A 52 4.26 4.55 4.20
C MET A 52 4.51 3.17 3.60
N LEU A 53 3.48 2.47 3.13
CA LEU A 53 3.64 1.17 2.46
C LEU A 53 4.48 1.28 1.19
N ARG A 54 4.26 2.35 0.41
CA ARG A 54 4.95 2.58 -0.86
C ARG A 54 6.43 2.94 -0.67
N ASN A 55 6.75 3.59 0.45
CA ASN A 55 8.08 4.07 0.79
C ASN A 55 8.73 3.29 1.94
N GLU A 56 8.34 2.03 2.15
CA GLU A 56 8.95 1.18 3.17
C GLU A 56 10.46 1.02 2.92
N ASP A 57 11.28 1.75 3.69
CA ASP A 57 12.73 1.75 3.57
C ASP A 57 13.47 1.49 4.90
N GLY A 58 12.72 1.37 6.01
CA GLY A 58 13.26 1.11 7.34
C GLY A 58 14.09 2.27 7.90
N LYS A 59 13.97 3.47 7.32
CA LYS A 59 14.63 4.69 7.80
C LYS A 59 13.58 5.61 8.41
N LEU A 60 13.96 6.29 9.49
CA LEU A 60 13.21 7.40 10.07
C LEU A 60 13.75 8.72 9.51
#